data_AF-A0A843DBE2-F1
#
_entry.id   AF-A0A843DBE2-F1
#
_cell.length_a   1.000
_cell.length_b   1.000
_cell.length_c   1.000
_cell.angle_alpha   90.00
_cell.angle_beta   90.00
_cell.angle_gamma   90.00
#
_symmetry.space_group_name_H-M   'P 1'
#
loop_
_entity.id
_entity.type
_entity.pdbx_description
1 polymer ?
#
loop_
_entity_poly.entity_id
_entity_poly.type
_entity_poly.pdbx_seq_one_letter_code
_entity_poly.pdbx_strand_id
1 'polypeptide(L)'
;MYTNIVLFVILLALSAFSSASEVALVGLNRAKVKALAETGKRGRRIEKLKENPDHFLITILILNNVVNTGTASLATAIALDLFGNAGIAIATGVVTLLILVFGEVGPKTYANTHQEQIALFAATPIYWATTLLTPFFWVYDRLRGVVKKDDDGPAVTEEEIRDWIDVGEMEGAIEEDEKEMIYSVLRFNDTTAK
;
A
#
# COMPACT_ATOMS: atom_id res chain seq x y z
N MET A 1 26.14 -3.38 23.97
CA MET A 1 25.20 -2.28 24.29
C MET A 1 25.11 -1.24 23.17
N TYR A 2 26.17 -0.47 22.86
CA TYR A 2 26.12 0.55 21.78
C TYR A 2 25.70 -0.01 20.41
N THR A 3 26.23 -1.17 20.02
CA THR A 3 25.86 -1.85 18.76
C THR A 3 24.36 -2.17 18.70
N ASN A 4 23.76 -2.62 19.82
CA ASN A 4 22.34 -2.97 19.87
C ASN A 4 21.46 -1.73 19.76
N ILE A 5 21.88 -0.61 20.36
CA ILE A 5 21.15 0.66 20.25
C ILE A 5 21.21 1.20 18.82
N VAL A 6 22.38 1.16 18.17
CA VAL A 6 22.53 1.58 16.76
C VAL A 6 21.66 0.71 15.86
N LEU A 7 21.67 -0.61 16.07
CA LEU A 7 20.83 -1.54 15.31
C LEU A 7 19.33 -1.29 15.55
N PHE A 8 18.92 -0.98 16.77
CA PHE A 8 17.54 -0.62 17.09
C PHE A 8 17.07 0.62 16.33
N VAL A 9 17.90 1.67 16.29
CA VAL A 9 17.59 2.90 15.54
C VAL A 9 17.50 2.62 14.03
N ILE A 10 18.39 1.78 13.48
CA ILE A 10 18.33 1.39 12.07
C ILE A 10 17.04 0.62 11.76
N LEU A 11 16.65 -0.32 12.61
CA LEU A 11 15.40 -1.07 12.42
C LEU A 11 14.18 -0.16 12.51
N LEU A 12 14.15 0.77 13.47
CA LEU A 12 13.06 1.73 13.59
C LEU A 12 12.96 2.65 12.35
N ALA A 13 14.10 3.06 11.78
CA ALA A 13 14.14 3.80 10.52
C ALA A 13 13.67 2.96 9.31
N LEU A 14 14.00 1.66 9.27
CA LEU A 14 13.50 0.74 8.25
C LEU A 14 11.98 0.52 8.35
N SER A 15 11.44 0.48 9.57
CA SER A 15 10.00 0.40 9.83
C SER A 15 9.31 1.64 9.27
N ALA A 16 9.84 2.82 9.61
CA ALA A 16 9.37 4.10 9.10
C ALA A 16 9.40 4.17 7.57
N PHE A 17 10.51 3.73 6.98
CA PHE A 17 10.67 3.66 5.53
C PHE A 17 9.62 2.74 4.88
N SER A 18 9.41 1.54 5.43
CA SER A 18 8.45 0.57 4.90
C SER A 18 7.02 1.10 4.95
N SER A 19 6.61 1.63 6.10
CA SER A 19 5.28 2.22 6.32
C SER A 19 5.03 3.45 5.44
N ALA A 20 6.02 4.33 5.29
CA ALA A 20 5.92 5.49 4.40
C ALA A 20 5.85 5.08 2.93
N SER A 21 6.63 4.08 2.53
CA SER A 21 6.64 3.53 1.16
C SER A 21 5.28 2.96 0.78
N GLU A 22 4.61 2.28 1.72
CA GLU A 22 3.26 1.73 1.54
C GLU A 22 2.28 2.82 1.09
N VAL A 23 2.12 3.86 1.91
CA VAL A 23 1.16 4.94 1.68
C VAL A 23 1.52 5.74 0.43
N ALA A 24 2.82 6.02 0.24
CA ALA A 24 3.28 6.76 -0.93
C ALA A 24 3.02 5.99 -2.23
N LEU A 25 3.37 4.70 -2.30
CA LEU A 25 3.14 3.89 -3.49
C LEU A 25 1.66 3.67 -3.72
N VAL A 26 0.88 3.32 -2.70
CA VAL A 26 -0.58 3.12 -2.83
C VAL A 26 -1.27 4.38 -3.31
N GLY A 27 -0.96 5.54 -2.72
CA GLY A 27 -1.62 6.81 -2.97
C GLY A 27 -1.44 7.39 -4.38
N LEU A 28 -0.43 6.94 -5.14
CA LEU A 28 -0.25 7.39 -6.52
C LEU A 28 -1.32 6.83 -7.46
N ASN A 29 -2.06 7.74 -8.11
CA ASN A 29 -3.00 7.41 -9.17
C ASN A 29 -2.29 7.08 -10.51
N ARG A 30 -3.04 6.51 -11.45
CA ARG A 30 -2.51 6.01 -12.73
C ARG A 30 -1.87 7.10 -13.59
N ALA A 31 -2.43 8.31 -13.59
CA ALA A 31 -1.91 9.45 -14.35
C ALA A 31 -0.54 9.89 -13.82
N LYS A 32 -0.39 10.03 -12.50
CA LYS A 32 0.87 10.37 -11.85
C LYS A 32 1.95 9.32 -12.09
N VAL A 33 1.60 8.03 -12.01
CA VAL A 33 2.55 6.94 -12.27
C VAL A 33 3.13 7.03 -13.69
N LYS A 34 2.28 7.26 -14.70
CA LYS A 34 2.72 7.44 -16.09
C LYS A 34 3.63 8.67 -16.25
N ALA A 35 3.22 9.81 -15.69
CA ALA A 35 4.04 11.02 -15.72
C ALA A 35 5.42 10.78 -15.08
N LEU A 36 5.47 10.11 -13.92
CA LEU A 36 6.72 9.77 -13.26
C LEU A 36 7.57 8.80 -14.10
N ALA A 37 6.98 7.84 -14.81
CA ALA A 37 7.70 6.89 -15.65
C ALA A 37 8.48 7.56 -16.79
N GLU A 38 8.01 8.69 -17.29
CA GLU A 38 8.70 9.50 -18.28
C GLU A 38 9.94 10.21 -17.71
N THR A 39 9.92 10.58 -16.42
CA THR A 39 11.02 11.31 -15.77
C THR A 39 12.31 10.49 -15.58
N GLY A 40 12.22 9.15 -15.55
CA GLY A 40 13.42 8.30 -15.50
C GLY A 40 13.24 6.94 -14.85
N LYS A 41 14.39 6.30 -14.53
CA LYS A 41 14.45 4.89 -14.08
C LYS A 41 13.63 4.61 -12.82
N ARG A 42 13.53 5.57 -11.88
CA ARG A 42 12.76 5.40 -10.64
C ARG A 42 11.26 5.39 -10.92
N GLY A 43 10.76 6.29 -11.74
CA GLY A 43 9.34 6.29 -12.13
C GLY A 43 8.94 5.02 -12.88
N ARG A 44 9.78 4.52 -13.81
CA ARG A 44 9.53 3.23 -14.47
C ARG A 44 9.47 2.05 -13.50
N ARG A 45 10.19 2.11 -12.38
CA ARG A 45 10.07 1.09 -11.32
C ARG A 45 8.75 1.22 -10.56
N ILE A 46 8.27 2.43 -10.30
CA ILE A 46 6.94 2.65 -9.73
C ILE A 46 5.88 2.05 -10.65
N GLU A 47 5.97 2.31 -11.95
CA GLU A 47 5.07 1.74 -12.95
C GLU A 47 5.06 0.21 -12.90
N LYS A 48 6.24 -0.43 -12.93
CA LYS A 48 6.37 -1.89 -12.79
C LYS A 48 5.82 -2.44 -11.48
N LEU A 49 6.03 -1.73 -10.37
CA LEU A 49 5.43 -2.11 -9.08
C LEU A 49 3.90 -2.04 -9.17
N LYS A 50 3.36 -1.00 -9.78
CA LYS A 50 1.92 -0.78 -9.96
C LYS A 50 1.24 -1.75 -10.94
N GLU A 51 1.99 -2.45 -11.79
CA GLU A 51 1.45 -3.53 -12.64
C GLU A 51 0.86 -4.68 -11.82
N ASN A 52 1.50 -5.04 -10.70
CA ASN A 52 1.05 -6.10 -9.79
C ASN A 52 1.03 -5.57 -8.35
N PRO A 53 0.00 -4.82 -7.95
CA PRO A 53 -0.02 -4.15 -6.66
C PRO A 53 0.06 -5.12 -5.49
N ASP A 54 -0.56 -6.30 -5.62
CA ASP A 54 -0.53 -7.36 -4.61
C ASP A 54 0.90 -7.76 -4.23
N HIS A 55 1.81 -7.87 -5.21
CA HIS A 55 3.19 -8.32 -4.96
C HIS A 55 3.98 -7.29 -4.16
N PHE A 56 3.91 -6.00 -4.51
CA PHE A 56 4.65 -4.99 -3.74
C PHE A 56 4.02 -4.75 -2.37
N LEU A 57 2.69 -4.84 -2.24
CA LEU A 57 2.01 -4.72 -0.95
C LEU A 57 2.43 -5.86 -0.01
N ILE A 58 2.44 -7.10 -0.49
CA ILE A 58 2.92 -8.25 0.28
C ILE A 58 4.40 -8.08 0.63
N THR A 59 5.22 -7.58 -0.30
CA THR A 59 6.65 -7.30 -0.05
C THR A 59 6.81 -6.32 1.12
N ILE A 60 6.10 -5.20 1.08
CA ILE A 60 6.15 -4.16 2.12
C ILE A 60 5.62 -4.71 3.45
N LEU A 61 4.54 -5.50 3.42
CA LEU A 61 3.99 -6.16 4.60
C LEU A 61 5.02 -7.10 5.25
N ILE A 62 5.71 -7.93 4.47
CA ILE A 62 6.77 -8.81 4.96
C ILE A 62 7.91 -7.98 5.56
N LEU A 63 8.38 -6.95 4.84
CA LEU A 63 9.45 -6.07 5.31
C LEU A 63 9.08 -5.41 6.65
N ASN A 64 7.87 -4.85 6.75
CA ASN A 64 7.37 -4.21 7.95
C ASN A 64 7.32 -5.20 9.12
N ASN A 65 6.76 -6.39 8.90
CA ASN A 65 6.67 -7.41 9.94
C ASN A 65 8.04 -7.91 10.43
N VAL A 66 8.97 -8.18 9.51
CA VAL A 66 10.33 -8.63 9.87
C VAL A 66 11.04 -7.55 10.67
N VAL A 67 10.96 -6.30 10.23
CA VAL A 67 11.61 -5.17 10.90
C VAL A 67 10.98 -4.91 12.27
N ASN A 68 9.66 -4.88 12.40
CA ASN A 68 8.98 -4.65 13.68
C ASN A 68 9.23 -5.78 14.67
N THR A 69 9.17 -7.03 14.21
CA THR A 69 9.47 -8.20 15.05
C THR A 69 10.93 -8.16 15.50
N GLY A 70 11.86 -7.89 14.59
CA GLY A 70 13.28 -7.72 14.92
C GLY A 70 13.52 -6.57 15.90
N THR A 71 12.83 -5.45 15.74
CA THR A 71 12.90 -4.29 16.64
C THR A 71 12.42 -4.67 18.05
N ALA A 72 11.26 -5.33 18.14
CA ALA A 72 10.71 -5.79 19.42
C ALA A 72 11.61 -6.82 20.11
N SER A 73 12.13 -7.81 19.36
CA SER A 73 13.06 -8.81 19.90
C SER A 73 14.36 -8.18 20.39
N LEU A 74 14.95 -7.28 19.61
CA LEU A 74 16.19 -6.58 20.00
C LEU A 74 15.97 -5.69 21.21
N ALA A 75 14.86 -4.97 21.28
CA ALA A 75 14.55 -4.13 22.40
C ALA A 75 14.28 -4.93 23.68
N THR A 76 13.63 -6.08 23.56
CA THR A 76 13.46 -7.02 24.66
C THR A 76 14.82 -7.50 25.18
N ALA A 77 15.74 -7.85 24.29
CA ALA A 77 17.10 -8.24 24.69
C ALA A 77 17.85 -7.11 25.41
N ILE A 78 17.78 -5.87 24.88
CA ILE A 78 18.38 -4.69 25.53
C ILE A 78 17.77 -4.45 26.91
N ALA A 79 16.45 -4.59 27.05
CA ALA A 79 15.76 -4.34 28.31
C ALA A 79 16.05 -5.39 29.37
N LEU A 80 16.21 -6.65 28.97
CA LEU A 80 16.67 -7.72 29.86
C LEU A 80 18.06 -7.43 30.41
N ASP A 81 18.99 -6.98 29.57
CA ASP A 81 20.35 -6.64 29.98
C ASP A 81 20.40 -5.45 30.96
N LEU A 82 19.48 -4.48 30.82
CA LEU A 82 19.48 -3.24 31.62
C LEU A 82 18.64 -3.32 32.90
N PHE A 83 17.48 -3.98 32.85
CA PHE A 83 16.45 -3.92 33.89
C PHE A 83 15.99 -5.30 34.38
N GLY A 84 16.57 -6.39 33.86
CA GLY A 84 16.19 -7.76 34.19
C GLY A 84 14.72 -8.06 33.84
N ASN A 85 14.07 -8.95 34.61
CA ASN A 85 12.69 -9.36 34.33
C ASN A 85 11.66 -8.23 34.38
N ALA A 86 11.88 -7.18 35.18
CA ALA A 86 11.01 -6.00 35.22
C ALA A 86 11.11 -5.17 33.92
N GLY A 87 12.23 -5.27 33.20
CA GLY A 87 12.46 -4.63 31.92
C GLY A 87 11.54 -5.08 30.80
N ILE A 88 11.02 -6.31 30.87
CA ILE A 88 10.18 -6.89 29.81
C ILE A 88 8.89 -6.09 29.64
N ALA A 89 8.18 -5.79 30.73
CA ALA A 89 6.93 -5.05 30.67
C ALA A 89 7.14 -3.61 30.16
N ILE A 90 8.23 -2.97 30.60
CA ILE A 90 8.61 -1.61 30.17
C ILE A 90 8.96 -1.62 28.69
N ALA A 91 9.75 -2.61 28.23
CA ALA A 91 10.12 -2.76 26.83
C ALA A 91 8.89 -2.95 25.95
N THR A 92 7.98 -3.85 26.31
CA THR A 92 6.76 -4.10 25.54
C THR A 92 5.95 -2.82 25.35
N GLY A 93 5.71 -2.05 26.41
CA GLY A 93 4.94 -0.80 26.31
C GLY A 93 5.67 0.29 25.53
N VAL A 94 6.90 0.62 25.92
CA VAL A 94 7.66 1.73 25.34
C VAL A 94 8.02 1.46 23.88
N VAL A 95 8.47 0.25 23.55
CA VAL A 95 8.88 -0.10 22.18
C VAL A 95 7.68 -0.13 21.26
N THR A 96 6.54 -0.64 21.70
CA THR A 96 5.31 -0.59 20.91
C THR A 96 4.91 0.84 20.60
N LEU A 97 4.97 1.75 21.58
CA LEU A 97 4.70 3.18 21.35
C LEU A 97 5.72 3.80 20.39
N LEU A 98 7.00 3.46 20.51
CA LEU A 98 8.04 3.96 19.61
C LEU A 98 7.82 3.49 18.17
N ILE A 99 7.53 2.20 17.96
CA ILE A 99 7.23 1.65 16.63
C ILE A 99 5.97 2.31 16.08
N LEU A 100 4.90 2.43 16.88
CA LEU A 100 3.64 3.01 16.42
C LEU A 100 3.80 4.48 16.01
N VAL A 101 4.48 5.29 16.83
CA VAL A 101 4.62 6.73 16.55
C VAL A 101 5.65 6.97 15.44
N PHE A 102 6.84 6.38 15.55
CA PHE A 102 7.97 6.71 14.67
C PHE A 102 8.16 5.73 13.51
N GLY A 103 7.73 4.48 13.65
CA GLY A 103 7.82 3.46 12.61
C GLY A 103 6.56 3.34 11.74
N GLU A 104 5.39 3.73 12.25
CA GLU A 104 4.13 3.48 11.57
C GLU A 104 3.29 4.75 11.31
N VAL A 105 2.63 5.30 12.32
CA VAL A 105 1.64 6.37 12.17
C VAL A 105 2.28 7.65 11.64
N GLY A 106 3.35 8.14 12.27
CA GLY A 106 4.03 9.36 11.84
C GLY A 106 4.53 9.30 10.38
N PRO A 107 5.28 8.25 10.00
CA PRO A 107 5.73 8.06 8.62
C PRO A 107 4.59 7.94 7.61
N LYS A 108 3.49 7.24 7.96
CA LYS A 108 2.30 7.13 7.10
C LYS A 108 1.63 8.48 6.89
N THR A 109 1.47 9.29 7.94
CA THR A 109 0.90 10.64 7.84
C THR A 109 1.76 11.55 6.97
N TYR A 110 3.09 11.49 7.14
CA TYR A 110 4.02 12.26 6.31
C TYR A 110 3.99 11.82 4.84
N ALA A 111 3.91 10.51 4.60
CA ALA A 111 3.82 9.95 3.26
C ALA A 111 2.57 10.34 2.50
N ASN A 112 1.46 10.56 3.20
CA ASN A 112 0.21 10.96 2.58
C ASN A 112 0.29 12.34 1.91
N THR A 113 1.11 13.25 2.43
CA THR A 113 1.31 14.59 1.85
C THR A 113 2.49 14.66 0.87
N HIS A 114 3.45 13.73 0.94
CA HIS A 114 4.68 13.72 0.13
C HIS A 114 4.81 12.46 -0.76
N GLN A 115 3.68 11.97 -1.29
CA GLN A 115 3.58 10.69 -1.99
C GLN A 115 4.61 10.53 -3.12
N GLU A 116 4.75 11.51 -4.01
CA GLU A 116 5.62 11.40 -5.19
C GLU A 116 7.11 11.28 -4.82
N GLN A 117 7.58 12.14 -3.90
CA GLN A 117 8.98 12.16 -3.47
C GLN A 117 9.36 10.85 -2.77
N ILE A 118 8.49 10.38 -1.87
CA ILE A 118 8.72 9.14 -1.12
C ILE A 118 8.60 7.93 -2.03
N ALA A 119 7.62 7.89 -2.93
CA ALA A 119 7.48 6.82 -3.90
C ALA A 119 8.71 6.73 -4.81
N LEU A 120 9.25 7.85 -5.30
CA LEU A 120 10.48 7.86 -6.11
C LEU A 120 11.70 7.36 -5.31
N PHE A 121 11.83 7.76 -4.05
CA PHE A 121 12.88 7.28 -3.17
C PHE A 121 12.76 5.77 -2.91
N ALA A 122 11.56 5.30 -2.61
CA ALA A 122 11.24 3.91 -2.30
C ALA A 122 11.22 2.98 -3.52
N ALA A 123 11.01 3.53 -4.73
CA ALA A 123 10.82 2.74 -5.95
C ALA A 123 11.94 1.72 -6.19
N THR A 124 13.18 2.11 -5.91
CA THR A 124 14.33 1.24 -6.14
C THR A 124 14.45 0.11 -5.12
N PRO A 125 14.55 0.39 -3.80
CA PRO A 125 14.65 -0.66 -2.80
C PRO A 125 13.44 -1.60 -2.82
N ILE A 126 12.21 -1.08 -2.95
CA ILE A 126 11.00 -1.92 -2.98
C ILE A 126 10.98 -2.79 -4.24
N TYR A 127 11.30 -2.24 -5.42
CA TYR A 127 11.39 -3.05 -6.65
C TYR A 127 12.36 -4.22 -6.52
N TRP A 128 13.53 -4.01 -5.95
CA TRP A 128 14.49 -5.09 -5.73
C TRP A 128 14.01 -6.09 -4.68
N ALA A 129 13.40 -5.63 -3.58
CA ALA A 129 12.82 -6.50 -2.57
C ALA A 129 11.69 -7.37 -3.16
N THR A 130 10.82 -6.79 -3.99
CA THR A 130 9.74 -7.53 -4.68
C THR A 130 10.30 -8.52 -5.69
N THR A 131 11.36 -8.14 -6.41
CA THR A 131 12.06 -9.04 -7.35
C THR A 131 12.74 -10.21 -6.62
N LEU A 132 13.28 -9.97 -5.42
CA LEU A 132 13.86 -11.03 -4.60
C LEU A 132 12.80 -12.03 -4.13
N LEU A 133 11.57 -11.57 -3.91
CA LEU A 133 10.42 -12.39 -3.51
C LEU A 133 9.64 -12.98 -4.69
N THR A 134 10.06 -12.77 -5.94
CA THR A 134 9.43 -13.40 -7.11
C THR A 134 9.24 -14.93 -7.01
N PRO A 135 10.19 -15.75 -6.50
CA PRO A 135 9.94 -17.19 -6.34
C PRO A 135 8.81 -17.49 -5.34
N PHE A 136 8.66 -16.67 -4.30
CA PHE A 136 7.56 -16.78 -3.35
C PHE A 136 6.23 -16.41 -4.03
N PHE A 137 6.21 -15.35 -4.83
CA PHE A 137 5.01 -14.93 -5.56
C PHE A 137 4.54 -15.96 -6.57
N TRP A 138 5.46 -16.66 -7.24
CA TRP A 138 5.10 -17.77 -8.13
C TRP A 138 4.28 -18.86 -7.42
N VAL A 139 4.66 -19.22 -6.19
CA VAL A 139 3.91 -20.16 -5.36
C VAL A 139 2.58 -19.55 -4.88
N TYR A 140 2.62 -18.31 -4.40
CA TYR A 140 1.45 -17.59 -3.90
C TYR A 140 0.36 -17.45 -4.98
N ASP A 141 0.72 -17.03 -6.18
CA ASP A 141 -0.22 -16.86 -7.30
C ASP A 141 -0.81 -18.21 -7.73
N ARG A 142 -0.01 -19.28 -7.69
CA ARG A 142 -0.48 -20.64 -7.99
C ARG A 142 -1.51 -21.13 -6.99
N LEU A 143 -1.33 -20.82 -5.70
CA LEU A 143 -2.29 -21.14 -4.63
C LEU A 143 -3.55 -20.28 -4.75
N ARG A 144 -3.41 -18.98 -5.06
CA ARG A 144 -4.55 -18.06 -5.24
C ARG A 144 -5.42 -18.46 -6.42
N GLY A 145 -4.83 -18.94 -7.52
CA GLY A 145 -5.57 -19.44 -8.68
C GLY A 145 -6.44 -20.68 -8.38
N VAL A 146 -6.22 -21.37 -7.24
CA VAL A 146 -7.10 -22.45 -6.78
C VAL A 146 -8.32 -21.91 -6.03
N VAL A 147 -8.26 -20.67 -5.53
CA VAL A 147 -9.31 -20.04 -4.71
C VAL A 147 -10.20 -19.10 -5.54
N LYS A 148 -9.68 -18.48 -6.61
CA LYS A 148 -10.50 -17.71 -7.55
C LYS A 148 -11.38 -18.68 -8.36
N LYS A 149 -12.67 -18.75 -7.99
CA LYS A 149 -13.73 -18.96 -8.97
C LYS A 149 -13.65 -17.78 -9.94
N ASP A 150 -13.55 -18.06 -11.23
CA ASP A 150 -13.68 -17.03 -12.27
C ASP A 150 -15.04 -16.33 -12.06
N ASP A 151 -14.99 -15.12 -11.52
CA ASP A 151 -16.11 -14.20 -11.62
C ASP A 151 -15.92 -13.48 -12.96
N ASP A 152 -16.30 -14.17 -14.02
CA ASP A 152 -16.20 -13.74 -15.43
C ASP A 152 -17.26 -12.65 -15.76
N GLY A 153 -17.72 -11.94 -14.73
CA GLY A 153 -18.66 -10.84 -14.84
C GLY A 153 -18.00 -9.57 -15.35
N PRO A 154 -18.76 -8.68 -16.01
CA PRO A 154 -18.24 -7.39 -16.44
C PRO A 154 -17.71 -6.59 -15.24
N ALA A 155 -16.52 -6.00 -15.38
CA ALA A 155 -15.83 -5.25 -14.32
C ALA A 155 -16.56 -3.98 -13.87
N VAL A 156 -17.55 -3.53 -14.64
CA VAL A 156 -18.49 -2.47 -14.28
C VAL A 156 -19.87 -2.91 -14.77
N THR A 157 -20.86 -2.92 -13.87
CA THR A 157 -22.25 -3.20 -14.24
C THR A 157 -22.98 -1.92 -14.63
N GLU A 158 -24.07 -2.04 -15.39
CA GLU A 158 -24.91 -0.87 -15.70
C GLU A 158 -25.51 -0.21 -14.45
N GLU A 159 -25.75 -0.99 -13.40
CA GLU A 159 -26.18 -0.50 -12.10
C GLU A 159 -25.12 0.40 -11.46
N GLU A 160 -23.85 0.00 -11.50
CA GLU A 160 -22.73 0.84 -11.03
C GLU A 160 -22.54 2.11 -11.88
N ILE A 161 -22.82 2.05 -13.19
CA ILE A 161 -22.80 3.23 -14.05
C ILE A 161 -23.90 4.22 -13.64
N ARG A 162 -25.11 3.73 -13.34
CA ARG A 162 -26.22 4.55 -12.84
C ARG A 162 -25.87 5.20 -11.51
N ASP A 163 -25.30 4.44 -10.57
CA ASP A 163 -24.86 4.96 -9.27
C ASP A 163 -23.86 6.11 -9.41
N TRP A 164 -22.90 6.02 -10.34
CA TRP A 164 -21.93 7.10 -10.60
C TRP A 164 -22.58 8.34 -11.20
N ILE A 165 -23.59 8.19 -12.05
CA ILE A 165 -24.34 9.30 -12.62
C ILE A 165 -25.16 10.00 -11.53
N ASP A 166 -25.81 9.22 -10.65
CA ASP A 166 -26.55 9.74 -9.50
C ASP A 166 -25.65 10.52 -8.54
N VAL A 167 -24.44 10.00 -8.25
CA VAL A 167 -23.44 10.72 -7.43
C VAL A 167 -22.96 11.99 -8.12
N GLY A 168 -22.70 11.95 -9.44
CA GLY A 168 -22.29 13.12 -10.21
C GLY A 168 -23.32 14.24 -10.21
N GLU A 169 -24.62 13.90 -10.24
CA GLU A 169 -25.71 14.87 -10.13
C GLU A 169 -25.80 15.46 -8.72
N MET A 170 -25.71 14.63 -7.67
CA MET A 170 -25.70 15.10 -6.28
C MET A 170 -24.52 16.03 -5.96
N GLU A 171 -23.35 15.78 -6.54
CA GLU A 171 -22.16 16.62 -6.38
C GLU A 171 -22.16 17.86 -7.31
N GLY A 172 -23.19 18.01 -8.15
CA GLY A 172 -23.33 19.12 -9.11
C GLY A 172 -22.34 19.07 -10.27
N ALA A 173 -21.73 17.91 -10.52
CA ALA A 173 -20.85 17.67 -11.65
C ALA A 173 -21.62 17.30 -12.94
N ILE A 174 -22.87 16.85 -12.80
CA ILE A 174 -23.80 16.51 -13.89
C ILE A 174 -25.11 17.26 -13.64
N GLU A 175 -25.68 17.87 -14.68
CA GLU A 175 -26.99 18.53 -14.57
C GLU A 175 -28.14 17.51 -14.61
N GLU A 176 -29.29 17.83 -14.01
CA GLU A 176 -30.46 16.94 -13.95
C GLU A 176 -30.92 16.50 -15.37
N ASP A 177 -30.89 17.44 -16.32
CA ASP A 177 -31.22 17.21 -17.73
C ASP A 177 -30.24 16.22 -18.40
N GLU A 178 -28.95 16.27 -18.05
CA GLU A 178 -27.93 15.37 -18.59
C GLU A 178 -28.10 13.94 -18.06
N LYS A 179 -28.45 13.80 -16.78
CA LYS A 179 -28.79 12.50 -16.18
C LYS A 179 -29.97 11.86 -16.89
N GLU A 180 -31.06 12.60 -17.14
CA GLU A 180 -32.23 12.08 -17.85
C GLU A 180 -31.88 11.60 -19.28
N MET A 181 -31.03 12.35 -19.98
CA MET A 181 -30.53 11.95 -21.30
C MET A 181 -29.73 10.64 -21.23
N ILE A 182 -28.80 10.51 -20.28
CA ILE A 182 -27.97 9.30 -20.15
C ILE A 182 -28.84 8.08 -19.80
N TYR A 183 -29.80 8.22 -18.88
CA TYR A 183 -30.72 7.14 -18.50
C TYR A 183 -31.62 6.72 -19.67
N SER A 184 -32.01 7.66 -20.52
CA SER A 184 -32.81 7.37 -21.72
C SER A 184 -32.03 6.54 -22.74
N VAL A 185 -30.74 6.84 -22.94
CA VAL A 185 -29.86 6.06 -23.82
C VAL A 185 -29.64 4.64 -23.29
N LEU A 186 -29.41 4.49 -21.98
CA LEU A 186 -29.25 3.19 -21.33
C LEU A 186 -30.51 2.32 -21.49
N ARG A 187 -31.70 2.87 -21.21
CA ARG A 187 -32.98 2.17 -21.40
C ARG A 187 -33.29 1.80 -22.85
N PHE A 188 -32.86 2.62 -23.80
CA PHE A 188 -33.05 2.34 -25.22
C PHE A 188 -32.22 1.13 -25.69
N ASN A 189 -31.00 0.97 -25.17
CA ASN A 189 -30.14 -0.18 -25.47
C ASN A 189 -30.74 -1.51 -24.98
N ASP A 190 -31.43 -1.51 -23.85
CA ASP A 190 -32.13 -2.68 -23.29
C ASP A 190 -33.46 -2.99 -24.00
N THR A 191 -33.98 -2.07 -24.79
CA THR A 191 -35.25 -2.24 -25.48
C THR A 191 -35.04 -3.03 -26.77
N THR A 192 -35.14 -4.36 -26.68
CA THR A 192 -35.17 -5.21 -27.88
C THR A 192 -36.46 -4.96 -28.65
N ALA A 193 -36.34 -4.61 -29.93
CA ALA A 193 -37.48 -4.47 -30.83
C ALA A 193 -38.30 -5.78 -30.85
N LYS A 194 -39.59 -5.69 -30.53
CA LYS A 194 -40.56 -6.79 -30.72
C LYS A 194 -41.03 -6.87 -32.15
#